data_AF-A0A519GSE2-F1
#
_entry.id   AF-A0A519GSE2-F1
#
_cell.length_a   1.000
_cell.length_b   1.000
_cell.length_c   1.000
_cell.angle_alpha   90.00
_cell.angle_beta   90.00
_cell.angle_gamma   90.00
#
_symmetry.space_group_name_H-M   'P 1'
#
loop_
_entity.id
_entity.type
_entity.pdbx_description
1 polymer ?
#
loop_
_entity_poly.entity_id
_entity_poly.type
_entity_poly.pdbx_seq_one_letter_code
_entity_poly.pdbx_strand_id
1 'polypeptide(L)'
;MLNIWGRISSINVRKVVWCAQELGLDFQRTEAGGKFGVVQTPDYLALNPNAMVPVIDDGEGTERVVLWESNVIVRYLCAKHSPGKLYPEALAERFDAERWMDWQQTTLNKVSGGAFLQWVRVPPAERNPAAIAQSVTATEPLFALLDAHLATRPFMLGERFSMADIPLGCEAHRWLNLPATEYTRHAMQRFAKWTNLSETTFVLPPTDPSADYSVRIFTPGGELPFAGHPTLGTCHAWLQAGGKPKLAGRVVQQCKAGLIPIRIDGGQPAFAAPPLRRSAPSPGVLARVAGALGLKASQIVAAQLLDNGPVWLGLLLTDADTVLSLTPDHRMLKELGQKVGVAGVPLAEPAGNLIARSNREARAFGSARAASGVAAPDVDLEVRAFAAPIGVEEDPVTGSLNASLAEWLIADGHLPARYRAGQGQAMGRDGYVNIERDADGTLWIGGDSITCVDGSVTL
;
A
#
# COMPACT_ATOMS: atom_id res chain seq x y z
N MET A 1 37.49 -35.22 -1.06
CA MET A 1 36.01 -35.13 -1.20
C MET A 1 35.52 -34.16 -0.15
N LEU A 2 34.65 -33.19 -0.49
CA LEU A 2 34.16 -32.19 0.47
C LEU A 2 33.22 -32.87 1.49
N ASN A 3 33.47 -32.71 2.79
CA ASN A 3 32.54 -33.14 3.83
C ASN A 3 31.88 -31.92 4.49
N ILE A 4 30.55 -31.90 4.53
CA ILE A 4 29.75 -30.83 5.14
C ILE A 4 29.04 -31.38 6.36
N TRP A 5 29.40 -30.90 7.54
CA TRP A 5 28.73 -31.24 8.79
C TRP A 5 27.58 -30.29 9.06
N GLY A 6 26.36 -30.83 9.13
CA GLY A 6 25.22 -30.09 9.61
C GLY A 6 23.87 -30.55 9.07
N ARG A 7 22.83 -30.27 9.86
CA ARG A 7 21.43 -30.51 9.49
C ARG A 7 20.92 -29.54 8.42
N ILE A 8 20.26 -30.06 7.39
CA ILE A 8 19.67 -29.24 6.30
C ILE A 8 18.54 -28.31 6.77
N SER A 9 18.01 -28.51 7.98
CA SER A 9 17.03 -27.61 8.60
C SER A 9 17.65 -26.33 9.19
N SER A 10 18.96 -26.14 9.08
CA SER A 10 19.67 -24.89 9.43
C SER A 10 19.90 -24.05 8.17
N ILE A 11 19.55 -22.75 8.17
CA ILE A 11 19.91 -21.87 7.03
C ILE A 11 21.40 -21.88 6.77
N ASN A 12 22.22 -21.82 7.83
CA ASN A 12 23.65 -21.66 7.67
C ASN A 12 24.24 -22.88 6.94
N VAL A 13 23.66 -24.07 7.13
CA VAL A 13 24.00 -25.28 6.37
C VAL A 13 23.46 -25.21 4.94
N ARG A 14 22.21 -24.74 4.73
CA ARG A 14 21.62 -24.57 3.38
C ARG A 14 22.46 -23.67 2.49
N LYS A 15 23.03 -22.58 3.01
CA LYS A 15 23.93 -21.69 2.27
C LYS A 15 25.11 -22.46 1.66
N VAL A 16 25.76 -23.29 2.48
CA VAL A 16 26.94 -24.08 2.07
C VAL A 16 26.54 -25.17 1.09
N VAL A 17 25.46 -25.89 1.37
CA VAL A 17 24.95 -26.95 0.48
C VAL A 17 24.55 -26.38 -0.88
N TRP A 18 23.82 -25.25 -0.92
CA TRP A 18 23.46 -24.59 -2.17
C TRP A 18 24.71 -24.13 -2.92
N CYS A 19 25.68 -23.50 -2.24
CA CYS A 19 26.94 -23.12 -2.87
C CYS A 19 27.66 -24.32 -3.51
N ALA A 20 27.80 -25.44 -2.78
CA ALA A 20 28.43 -26.64 -3.31
C ALA A 20 27.69 -27.21 -4.53
N GLN A 21 26.35 -27.18 -4.52
CA GLN A 21 25.52 -27.62 -5.65
C GLN A 21 25.68 -26.70 -6.87
N GLU A 22 25.68 -25.38 -6.66
CA GLU A 22 25.86 -24.40 -7.74
C GLU A 22 27.25 -24.53 -8.39
N LEU A 23 28.25 -24.88 -7.59
CA LEU A 23 29.62 -25.14 -8.04
C LEU A 23 29.80 -26.53 -8.68
N GLY A 24 28.78 -27.40 -8.64
CA GLY A 24 28.85 -28.77 -9.14
C GLY A 24 29.84 -29.66 -8.38
N LEU A 25 30.03 -29.42 -7.08
CA LEU A 25 30.96 -30.18 -6.24
C LEU A 25 30.32 -31.46 -5.72
N ASP A 26 31.08 -32.56 -5.76
CA ASP A 26 30.74 -33.77 -5.02
C ASP A 26 31.03 -33.58 -3.53
N PHE A 27 30.00 -33.80 -2.69
CA PHE A 27 30.15 -33.70 -1.25
C PHE A 27 29.37 -34.77 -0.49
N GLN A 28 29.92 -35.17 0.65
CA GLN A 28 29.20 -35.92 1.67
C GLN A 28 28.63 -34.94 2.69
N ARG A 29 27.34 -35.07 3.02
CA ARG A 29 26.75 -34.33 4.15
C ARG A 29 26.56 -35.24 5.35
N THR A 30 27.18 -34.87 6.46
CA THR A 30 27.06 -35.58 7.74
C THR A 30 26.08 -34.85 8.67
N GLU A 31 25.08 -35.55 9.20
CA GLU A 31 24.09 -34.93 10.09
C GLU A 31 24.73 -34.50 11.42
N ALA A 32 24.58 -33.21 11.76
CA ALA A 32 25.10 -32.65 13.00
C ALA A 32 24.18 -31.54 13.54
N GLY A 33 24.16 -31.42 14.87
CA GLY A 33 23.44 -30.37 15.61
C GLY A 33 21.93 -30.62 15.77
N GLY A 34 21.31 -29.90 16.71
CA GLY A 34 19.91 -30.11 17.09
C GLY A 34 19.66 -31.56 17.52
N LYS A 35 18.64 -32.22 16.96
CA LYS A 35 18.27 -33.60 17.30
C LYS A 35 19.36 -34.64 17.01
N PHE A 36 20.33 -34.34 16.15
CA PHE A 36 21.40 -35.27 15.77
C PHE A 36 22.60 -35.24 16.73
N GLY A 37 22.65 -34.29 17.67
CA GLY A 37 23.73 -34.19 18.66
C GLY A 37 25.09 -33.90 18.01
N VAL A 38 26.12 -34.62 18.47
CA VAL A 38 27.55 -34.60 18.08
C VAL A 38 28.33 -33.30 18.29
N VAL A 39 27.68 -32.14 18.24
CA VAL A 39 28.37 -30.83 18.28
C VAL A 39 29.10 -30.54 19.60
N GLN A 40 28.82 -31.30 20.65
CA GLN A 40 29.46 -31.22 21.97
C GLN A 40 30.51 -32.32 22.20
N THR A 41 30.74 -33.20 21.22
CA THR A 41 31.75 -34.25 21.36
C THR A 41 33.15 -33.64 21.23
N PRO A 42 34.18 -34.20 21.91
CA PRO A 42 35.55 -33.73 21.77
C PRO A 42 36.02 -33.66 20.31
N ASP A 43 35.68 -34.66 19.51
CA ASP A 43 36.04 -34.73 18.09
C ASP A 43 35.43 -33.59 17.27
N TYR A 44 34.15 -33.25 17.51
CA TYR A 44 33.51 -32.14 16.82
C TYR A 44 34.02 -30.78 17.31
N LEU A 45 34.26 -30.63 18.62
CA LEU A 45 34.81 -29.40 19.20
C LEU A 45 36.22 -29.10 18.67
N ALA A 46 36.99 -30.12 18.31
CA ALA A 46 38.26 -29.95 17.61
C ALA A 46 38.11 -29.37 16.20
N LEU A 47 36.96 -29.58 15.55
CA LEU A 47 36.63 -28.99 14.24
C LEU A 47 35.99 -27.59 14.37
N ASN A 48 35.10 -27.41 15.34
CA ASN A 48 34.45 -26.13 15.62
C ASN A 48 34.24 -25.92 17.13
N PRO A 49 35.04 -25.06 17.77
CA PRO A 49 34.97 -24.83 19.21
C PRO A 49 33.67 -24.15 19.65
N ASN A 50 32.88 -23.58 18.72
CA ASN A 50 31.60 -22.95 19.03
C ASN A 50 30.45 -23.96 19.19
N ALA A 51 30.69 -25.25 18.96
CA ALA A 51 29.65 -26.30 18.99
C ALA A 51 28.46 -26.01 18.04
N MET A 52 28.73 -25.38 16.89
CA MET A 52 27.72 -24.95 15.92
C MET A 52 27.93 -25.59 14.54
N VAL A 53 26.90 -25.49 13.70
CA VAL A 53 26.91 -25.92 12.29
C VAL A 53 26.69 -24.70 11.38
N PRO A 54 27.21 -24.68 10.14
CA PRO A 54 27.98 -25.75 9.47
C PRO A 54 29.46 -25.79 9.84
N VAL A 55 30.08 -26.93 9.53
CA VAL A 55 31.54 -27.08 9.37
C VAL A 55 31.78 -27.74 8.02
N ILE A 56 32.81 -27.30 7.29
CA ILE A 56 33.35 -28.07 6.16
C ILE A 56 34.70 -28.67 6.53
N ASP A 57 35.01 -29.80 5.90
CA ASP A 57 36.32 -30.42 5.87
C ASP A 57 36.63 -30.74 4.41
N ASP A 58 37.53 -29.96 3.81
CA ASP A 58 37.81 -29.98 2.38
C ASP A 58 39.28 -30.33 2.12
N GLY A 59 39.51 -31.38 1.34
CA GLY A 59 40.85 -31.89 1.00
C GLY A 59 41.43 -32.87 2.04
N GLU A 60 42.68 -33.26 1.82
CA GLU A 60 43.42 -34.20 2.68
C GLU A 60 44.87 -33.72 2.87
N GLY A 61 45.57 -34.27 3.87
CA GLY A 61 46.98 -33.97 4.11
C GLY A 61 47.26 -32.49 4.37
N THR A 62 48.26 -31.93 3.70
CA THR A 62 48.69 -30.53 3.87
C THR A 62 47.76 -29.51 3.21
N GLU A 63 46.85 -29.95 2.33
CA GLU A 63 45.87 -29.09 1.66
C GLU A 63 44.50 -29.10 2.35
N ARG A 64 44.36 -29.86 3.43
CA ARG A 64 43.12 -29.97 4.21
C ARG A 64 42.76 -28.61 4.83
N VAL A 65 41.55 -28.15 4.55
CA VAL A 65 40.98 -26.92 5.10
C VAL A 65 39.70 -27.26 5.87
N VAL A 66 39.70 -26.93 7.17
CA VAL A 66 38.51 -27.04 8.03
C VAL A 66 38.02 -25.63 8.32
N LEU A 67 36.77 -25.32 7.98
CA LEU A 67 36.18 -24.00 8.19
C LEU A 67 34.80 -24.11 8.85
N TRP A 68 34.51 -23.14 9.71
CA TRP A 68 33.20 -22.81 10.23
C TRP A 68 32.90 -21.35 9.91
N GLU A 69 31.65 -20.91 10.14
CA GLU A 69 31.02 -19.71 9.57
C GLU A 69 30.55 -19.85 8.12
N SER A 70 29.22 -19.90 7.94
CA SER A 70 28.60 -20.18 6.63
C SER A 70 28.98 -19.20 5.52
N ASN A 71 29.06 -17.90 5.79
CA ASN A 71 29.42 -16.92 4.76
C ASN A 71 30.92 -17.01 4.39
N VAL A 72 31.79 -17.32 5.36
CA VAL A 72 33.22 -17.57 5.11
C VAL A 72 33.39 -18.82 4.25
N ILE A 73 32.66 -19.90 4.57
CA ILE A 73 32.66 -21.12 3.77
C ILE A 73 32.19 -20.86 2.33
N VAL A 74 31.11 -20.10 2.14
CA VAL A 74 30.63 -19.74 0.79
C VAL A 74 31.70 -18.96 0.02
N ARG A 75 32.35 -17.97 0.65
CA ARG A 75 33.46 -17.24 0.03
C ARG A 75 34.61 -18.18 -0.36
N TYR A 76 35.01 -19.07 0.54
CA TYR A 76 36.08 -20.04 0.31
C TYR A 76 35.79 -20.94 -0.89
N LEU A 77 34.60 -21.57 -0.92
CA LEU A 77 34.22 -22.48 -2.00
C LEU A 77 34.14 -21.74 -3.36
N CYS A 78 33.52 -20.55 -3.39
CA CYS A 78 33.45 -19.75 -4.61
C CYS A 78 34.85 -19.31 -5.07
N ALA A 79 35.72 -18.86 -4.16
CA ALA A 79 37.08 -18.43 -4.50
C ALA A 79 37.92 -19.59 -5.05
N LYS A 80 37.80 -20.78 -4.46
CA LYS A 80 38.55 -21.98 -4.85
C LYS A 80 38.08 -22.56 -6.18
N HIS A 81 36.77 -22.58 -6.43
CA HIS A 81 36.18 -23.35 -7.53
C HIS A 81 35.57 -22.51 -8.66
N SER A 82 35.39 -21.20 -8.46
CA SER A 82 34.69 -20.33 -9.43
C SER A 82 35.23 -18.88 -9.46
N PRO A 83 36.56 -18.68 -9.56
CA PRO A 83 37.14 -17.35 -9.73
C PRO A 83 36.63 -16.72 -11.04
N GLY A 84 36.31 -15.43 -11.00
CA GLY A 84 35.79 -14.66 -12.15
C GLY A 84 34.32 -14.94 -12.49
N LYS A 85 33.68 -15.89 -11.80
CA LYS A 85 32.25 -16.22 -11.94
C LYS A 85 31.52 -15.95 -10.61
N LEU A 86 31.36 -16.96 -9.75
CA LEU A 86 30.69 -16.76 -8.46
C LEU A 86 31.53 -15.93 -7.48
N TYR A 87 32.85 -15.93 -7.65
CA TYR A 87 33.78 -15.09 -6.89
C TYR A 87 34.36 -13.97 -7.79
N PRO A 88 33.87 -12.73 -7.68
CA PRO A 88 34.36 -11.62 -8.49
C PRO A 88 35.84 -11.33 -8.24
N GLU A 89 36.62 -11.18 -9.32
CA GLU A 89 38.05 -10.87 -9.22
C GLU A 89 38.32 -9.37 -9.09
N ALA A 90 37.53 -8.55 -9.79
CA ALA A 90 37.63 -7.09 -9.73
C ALA A 90 37.38 -6.61 -8.29
N LEU A 91 38.30 -5.79 -7.78
CA LEU A 91 38.34 -5.39 -6.37
C LEU A 91 37.01 -4.76 -5.92
N ALA A 92 36.47 -3.82 -6.70
CA ALA A 92 35.23 -3.13 -6.36
C ALA A 92 34.02 -4.07 -6.31
N GLU A 93 33.87 -4.96 -7.30
CA GLU A 93 32.75 -5.92 -7.33
C GLU A 93 32.85 -6.95 -6.21
N ARG A 94 34.07 -7.42 -5.90
CA ARG A 94 34.30 -8.37 -4.82
C ARG A 94 33.87 -7.79 -3.48
N PHE A 95 34.33 -6.58 -3.16
CA PHE A 95 34.00 -5.93 -1.89
C PHE A 95 32.54 -5.47 -1.83
N ASP A 96 31.88 -5.23 -2.97
CA ASP A 96 30.43 -5.04 -3.00
C ASP A 96 29.68 -6.34 -2.62
N ALA A 97 30.08 -7.48 -3.19
CA ALA A 97 29.52 -8.77 -2.77
C ALA A 97 29.76 -9.05 -1.28
N GLU A 98 30.98 -8.81 -0.79
CA GLU A 98 31.29 -9.03 0.62
C GLU A 98 30.46 -8.16 1.55
N ARG A 99 30.24 -6.89 1.21
CA ARG A 99 29.36 -5.97 1.95
C ARG A 99 27.95 -6.55 2.10
N TRP A 100 27.37 -7.09 1.04
CA TRP A 100 26.03 -7.67 1.08
C TRP A 100 25.96 -8.95 1.89
N MET A 101 26.96 -9.82 1.78
CA MET A 101 27.07 -11.02 2.61
C MET A 101 27.17 -10.66 4.10
N ASP A 102 27.97 -9.65 4.47
CA ASP A 102 28.12 -9.24 5.87
C ASP A 102 26.92 -8.45 6.39
N TRP A 103 26.30 -7.62 5.55
CA TRP A 103 25.02 -6.98 5.87
C TRP A 103 23.93 -8.02 6.15
N GLN A 104 23.84 -9.07 5.33
CA GLN A 104 22.93 -10.19 5.57
C GLN A 104 23.18 -10.80 6.96
N GLN A 105 24.44 -11.13 7.27
CA GLN A 105 24.79 -11.82 8.51
C GLN A 105 24.58 -10.96 9.76
N THR A 106 24.98 -9.69 9.71
CA THR A 106 25.06 -8.81 10.90
C THR A 106 23.81 -7.96 11.11
N THR A 107 23.08 -7.65 10.04
CA THR A 107 21.92 -6.78 10.06
C THR A 107 20.62 -7.57 9.87
N LEU A 108 20.46 -8.28 8.75
CA LEU A 108 19.22 -8.96 8.41
C LEU A 108 18.95 -10.18 9.33
N ASN A 109 19.92 -11.07 9.47
CA ASN A 109 19.79 -12.31 10.25
C ASN A 109 19.49 -12.04 11.74
N LYS A 110 19.97 -10.89 12.25
CA LYS A 110 19.78 -10.48 13.64
C LYS A 110 18.31 -10.22 13.98
N VAL A 111 17.52 -9.73 13.03
CA VAL A 111 16.11 -9.35 13.26
C VAL A 111 15.11 -10.38 12.71
N SER A 112 15.51 -11.16 11.69
CA SER A 112 14.61 -12.13 11.03
C SER A 112 14.35 -13.41 11.86
N GLY A 113 15.19 -13.70 12.85
CA GLY A 113 15.13 -14.95 13.61
C GLY A 113 13.94 -15.07 14.57
N GLY A 114 13.45 -13.96 15.13
CA GLY A 114 12.44 -13.96 16.19
C GLY A 114 11.10 -14.55 15.75
N ALA A 115 10.56 -14.04 14.64
CA ALA A 115 9.30 -14.50 14.08
C ALA A 115 9.41 -15.95 13.59
N PHE A 116 10.54 -16.31 12.96
CA PHE A 116 10.81 -17.69 12.57
C PHE A 116 10.76 -18.65 13.76
N LEU A 117 11.40 -18.30 14.88
CA LEU A 117 11.41 -19.16 16.07
C LEU A 117 9.98 -19.35 16.61
N GLN A 118 9.22 -18.28 16.72
CA GLN A 118 7.83 -18.34 17.21
C GLN A 118 6.93 -19.19 16.30
N TRP A 119 7.04 -19.05 14.98
CA TRP A 119 6.18 -19.81 14.08
C TRP A 119 6.58 -21.26 13.89
N VAL A 120 7.88 -21.53 13.80
CA VAL A 120 8.41 -22.83 13.37
C VAL A 120 8.81 -23.71 14.55
N ARG A 121 9.17 -23.11 15.70
CA ARG A 121 9.71 -23.85 16.86
C ARG A 121 8.82 -23.79 18.09
N VAL A 122 7.93 -22.80 18.20
CA VAL A 122 7.03 -22.66 19.36
C VAL A 122 5.63 -23.18 19.00
N PRO A 123 5.04 -24.08 19.82
CA PRO A 123 3.67 -24.54 19.63
C PRO A 123 2.66 -23.37 19.57
N PRO A 124 1.59 -23.44 18.76
CA PRO A 124 0.66 -22.32 18.57
C PRO A 124 0.13 -21.69 19.86
N ALA A 125 -0.17 -22.49 20.88
CA ALA A 125 -0.71 -22.04 22.16
C ALA A 125 0.29 -21.25 23.02
N GLU A 126 1.59 -21.36 22.75
CA GLU A 126 2.68 -20.75 23.53
C GLU A 126 3.35 -19.59 22.79
N ARG A 127 2.89 -19.27 21.57
CA ARG A 127 3.46 -18.20 20.76
C ARG A 127 3.26 -16.86 21.45
N ASN A 128 4.28 -16.01 21.38
CA ASN A 128 4.23 -14.63 21.85
C ASN A 128 3.94 -13.68 20.65
N PRO A 129 2.73 -13.12 20.54
CA PRO A 129 2.38 -12.24 19.43
C PRO A 129 3.22 -10.96 19.38
N ALA A 130 3.63 -10.42 20.53
CA ALA A 130 4.46 -9.22 20.59
C ALA A 130 5.87 -9.48 20.04
N ALA A 131 6.47 -10.64 20.34
CA ALA A 131 7.76 -11.03 19.80
C ALA A 131 7.72 -11.23 18.27
N ILE A 132 6.62 -11.79 17.76
CA ILE A 132 6.37 -11.92 16.32
C ILE A 132 6.29 -10.52 15.68
N ALA A 133 5.42 -9.66 16.22
CA ALA A 133 5.22 -8.31 15.69
C ALA A 133 6.50 -7.48 15.71
N GLN A 134 7.30 -7.57 16.77
CA GLN A 134 8.60 -6.88 16.87
C GLN A 134 9.58 -7.37 15.79
N SER A 135 9.73 -8.68 15.65
CA SER A 135 10.63 -9.25 14.65
C SER A 135 10.19 -8.89 13.23
N VAL A 136 8.89 -8.94 12.94
CA VAL A 136 8.33 -8.54 11.63
C VAL A 136 8.56 -7.06 11.35
N THR A 137 8.23 -6.19 12.30
CA THR A 137 8.43 -4.73 12.19
C THR A 137 9.90 -4.37 11.94
N ALA A 138 10.83 -5.09 12.56
CA ALA A 138 12.26 -4.87 12.35
C ALA A 138 12.77 -5.46 11.03
N THR A 139 12.16 -6.53 10.53
CA THR A 139 12.61 -7.24 9.32
C THR A 139 12.06 -6.64 8.03
N GLU A 140 10.81 -6.16 8.03
CA GLU A 140 10.15 -5.59 6.84
C GLU A 140 10.98 -4.47 6.16
N PRO A 141 11.51 -3.45 6.86
CA PRO A 141 12.27 -2.38 6.22
C PRO A 141 13.55 -2.87 5.54
N LEU A 142 14.17 -3.94 6.05
CA LEU A 142 15.39 -4.50 5.47
C LEU A 142 15.09 -5.28 4.18
N PHE A 143 13.97 -6.00 4.12
CA PHE A 143 13.52 -6.59 2.87
C PHE A 143 13.04 -5.55 1.88
N ALA A 144 12.42 -4.45 2.32
CA ALA A 144 12.08 -3.34 1.42
C ALA A 144 13.34 -2.71 0.79
N LEU A 145 14.43 -2.59 1.55
CA LEU A 145 15.73 -2.16 1.02
C LEU A 145 16.27 -3.14 -0.03
N LEU A 146 16.20 -4.45 0.26
CA LEU A 146 16.62 -5.49 -0.68
C LEU A 146 15.77 -5.51 -1.96
N ASP A 147 14.45 -5.37 -1.83
CA ASP A 147 13.51 -5.29 -2.95
C ASP A 147 13.78 -4.06 -3.82
N ALA A 148 14.04 -2.88 -3.21
CA ALA A 148 14.40 -1.69 -3.97
C ALA A 148 15.72 -1.86 -4.73
N HIS A 149 16.69 -2.57 -4.15
CA HIS A 149 17.96 -2.90 -4.81
C HIS A 149 17.75 -3.83 -6.00
N LEU A 150 16.93 -4.87 -5.85
CA LEU A 150 16.64 -5.86 -6.88
C LEU A 150 15.58 -5.42 -7.90
N ALA A 151 14.81 -4.35 -7.63
CA ALA A 151 13.81 -3.83 -8.57
C ALA A 151 14.40 -3.37 -9.92
N THR A 152 15.71 -3.11 -9.96
CA THR A 152 16.44 -2.65 -11.14
C THR A 152 17.58 -3.58 -11.54
N ARG A 153 17.74 -4.72 -10.86
CA ARG A 153 18.88 -5.64 -11.00
C ARG A 153 18.40 -7.09 -10.86
N PRO A 154 18.73 -7.99 -11.78
CA PRO A 154 18.34 -9.39 -11.64
C PRO A 154 19.07 -10.08 -10.47
N PHE A 155 20.28 -9.63 -10.11
CA PHE A 155 21.10 -10.18 -9.02
C PHE A 155 21.74 -9.07 -8.17
N MET A 156 22.35 -9.44 -7.04
CA MET A 156 22.92 -8.49 -6.09
C MET A 156 24.00 -7.59 -6.70
N LEU A 157 24.76 -8.10 -7.67
CA LEU A 157 25.80 -7.35 -8.38
C LEU A 157 25.40 -6.93 -9.80
N GLY A 158 24.10 -6.76 -10.06
CA GLY A 158 23.59 -6.37 -11.39
C GLY A 158 23.20 -7.59 -12.20
N GLU A 159 23.85 -7.80 -13.35
CA GLU A 159 23.43 -8.80 -14.36
C GLU A 159 23.87 -10.24 -14.05
N ARG A 160 24.70 -10.47 -13.02
CA ARG A 160 25.32 -11.77 -12.77
C ARG A 160 25.05 -12.29 -11.36
N PHE A 161 24.66 -13.56 -11.27
CA PHE A 161 24.59 -14.30 -10.02
C PHE A 161 26.00 -14.48 -9.42
N SER A 162 26.13 -14.30 -8.11
CA SER A 162 27.39 -14.24 -7.38
C SER A 162 27.29 -14.91 -6.00
N MET A 163 28.42 -15.00 -5.29
CA MET A 163 28.45 -15.47 -3.91
C MET A 163 27.56 -14.68 -2.95
N ALA A 164 27.21 -13.43 -3.26
CA ALA A 164 26.33 -12.60 -2.42
C ALA A 164 24.87 -13.05 -2.46
N ASP A 165 24.43 -13.59 -3.60
CA ASP A 165 23.04 -14.01 -3.83
C ASP A 165 22.67 -15.24 -2.99
N ILE A 166 23.62 -16.13 -2.70
CA ILE A 166 23.39 -17.38 -1.94
C ILE A 166 22.88 -17.12 -0.50
N PRO A 167 23.59 -16.36 0.36
CA PRO A 167 23.12 -16.09 1.72
C PRO A 167 21.85 -15.26 1.76
N LEU A 168 21.70 -14.29 0.85
CA LEU A 168 20.49 -13.45 0.77
C LEU A 168 19.29 -14.23 0.26
N GLY A 169 19.46 -15.07 -0.75
CA GLY A 169 18.43 -15.96 -1.28
C GLY A 169 17.94 -16.95 -0.22
N CYS A 170 18.83 -17.46 0.65
CA CYS A 170 18.43 -18.28 1.78
C CYS A 170 17.53 -17.53 2.78
N GLU A 171 17.84 -16.26 3.09
CA GLU A 171 16.98 -15.44 3.96
C GLU A 171 15.66 -15.08 3.30
N ALA A 172 15.68 -14.69 2.02
CA ALA A 172 14.48 -14.39 1.25
C ALA A 172 13.56 -15.62 1.19
N HIS A 173 14.11 -16.80 0.87
CA HIS A 173 13.36 -18.05 0.90
C HIS A 173 12.74 -18.29 2.28
N ARG A 174 13.50 -18.11 3.39
CA ARG A 174 12.93 -18.26 4.73
C ARG A 174 11.77 -17.28 4.94
N TRP A 175 12.00 -16.01 4.70
CA TRP A 175 11.03 -14.94 4.94
C TRP A 175 9.72 -15.16 4.18
N LEU A 176 9.81 -15.48 2.90
CA LEU A 176 8.66 -15.73 2.02
C LEU A 176 7.87 -17.00 2.38
N ASN A 177 8.48 -17.93 3.13
CA ASN A 177 7.84 -19.19 3.54
C ASN A 177 7.42 -19.21 5.03
N LEU A 178 7.58 -18.11 5.76
CA LEU A 178 6.99 -18.00 7.09
C LEU A 178 5.48 -17.86 6.98
N PRO A 179 4.69 -18.35 7.96
CA PRO A 179 3.27 -18.08 8.02
C PRO A 179 3.05 -16.58 7.85
N ALA A 180 2.29 -16.22 6.83
CA ALA A 180 2.02 -14.84 6.54
C ALA A 180 1.44 -14.21 7.81
N THR A 181 2.11 -13.20 8.35
CA THR A 181 1.35 -12.06 8.86
C THR A 181 0.62 -11.53 7.64
N GLU A 182 -0.61 -12.02 7.45
CA GLU A 182 -1.61 -11.52 6.52
C GLU A 182 -1.05 -10.62 5.43
N TYR A 183 -0.51 -11.26 4.39
CA TYR A 183 0.14 -10.66 3.23
C TYR A 183 1.26 -9.68 3.61
N THR A 184 2.50 -10.04 3.28
CA THR A 184 3.62 -9.10 3.42
C THR A 184 3.19 -7.78 2.78
N ARG A 185 3.40 -6.65 3.47
CA ARG A 185 3.08 -5.32 2.95
C ARG A 185 3.50 -5.19 1.48
N HIS A 186 4.61 -5.82 1.14
CA HIS A 186 5.14 -5.90 -0.22
C HIS A 186 4.25 -6.63 -1.23
N ALA A 187 3.66 -7.78 -0.89
CA ALA A 187 2.71 -8.47 -1.78
C ALA A 187 1.44 -7.66 -2.02
N MET A 188 0.87 -7.07 -0.95
CA MET A 188 -0.27 -6.16 -1.06
C MET A 188 0.07 -4.93 -1.93
N GLN A 189 1.22 -4.32 -1.69
CA GLN A 189 1.69 -3.17 -2.46
C GLN A 189 1.94 -3.51 -3.93
N ARG A 190 2.54 -4.67 -4.21
CA ARG A 190 2.75 -5.18 -5.58
C ARG A 190 1.41 -5.42 -6.28
N PHE A 191 0.44 -6.04 -5.59
CA PHE A 191 -0.88 -6.28 -6.15
C PHE A 191 -1.62 -4.97 -6.41
N ALA A 192 -1.63 -4.03 -5.47
CA ALA A 192 -2.22 -2.71 -5.65
C ALA A 192 -1.57 -1.93 -6.81
N LYS A 193 -0.26 -2.08 -7.01
CA LYS A 193 0.44 -1.52 -8.17
C LYS A 193 0.03 -2.20 -9.49
N TRP A 194 -0.18 -3.52 -9.47
CA TRP A 194 -0.58 -4.31 -10.64
C TRP A 194 -2.03 -4.03 -11.06
N THR A 195 -2.97 -3.91 -10.11
CA THR A 195 -4.36 -3.55 -10.42
C THR A 195 -4.47 -2.16 -11.03
N ASN A 196 -3.55 -1.25 -10.67
CA ASN A 196 -3.49 0.13 -11.13
C ASN A 196 -4.82 0.89 -10.93
N LEU A 197 -5.61 0.44 -9.95
CA LEU A 197 -6.74 1.20 -9.43
C LEU A 197 -6.21 2.30 -8.50
N SER A 198 -7.03 3.32 -8.25
CA SER A 198 -6.68 4.37 -7.29
C SER A 198 -6.33 3.76 -5.92
N GLU A 199 -7.11 2.77 -5.48
CA GLU A 199 -6.89 1.99 -4.27
C GLU A 199 -7.24 0.52 -4.48
N THR A 200 -6.57 -0.34 -3.73
CA THR A 200 -6.86 -1.77 -3.57
C THR A 200 -6.92 -2.07 -2.08
N THR A 201 -7.96 -2.78 -1.64
CA THR A 201 -8.19 -3.10 -0.24
C THR A 201 -8.01 -4.59 0.01
N PHE A 202 -7.52 -4.91 1.21
CA PHE A 202 -7.31 -6.28 1.66
C PHE A 202 -8.03 -6.47 2.99
N VAL A 203 -9.06 -7.32 2.98
CA VAL A 203 -9.85 -7.64 4.18
C VAL A 203 -9.14 -8.71 4.99
N LEU A 204 -9.05 -8.46 6.29
CA LEU A 204 -8.31 -9.23 7.27
C LEU A 204 -9.19 -9.50 8.50
N PRO A 205 -8.94 -10.59 9.24
CA PRO A 205 -9.38 -10.74 10.62
C PRO A 205 -9.12 -9.47 11.46
N PRO A 206 -10.13 -8.97 12.20
CA PRO A 206 -9.92 -7.82 13.08
C PRO A 206 -9.07 -8.20 14.28
N THR A 207 -8.21 -7.28 14.73
CA THR A 207 -7.48 -7.43 16.01
C THR A 207 -8.25 -6.81 17.17
N ASP A 208 -9.12 -5.84 16.88
CA ASP A 208 -10.05 -5.27 17.87
C ASP A 208 -11.35 -6.11 17.90
N PRO A 209 -11.76 -6.63 19.07
CA PRO A 209 -12.95 -7.48 19.17
C PRO A 209 -14.26 -6.74 18.88
N SER A 210 -14.28 -5.40 18.85
CA SER A 210 -15.44 -4.60 18.48
C SER A 210 -15.62 -4.41 16.97
N ALA A 211 -14.58 -4.67 16.16
CA ALA A 211 -14.64 -4.55 14.71
C ALA A 211 -15.22 -5.81 14.05
N ASP A 212 -15.94 -5.62 12.95
CA ASP A 212 -16.47 -6.71 12.12
C ASP A 212 -15.40 -7.30 11.21
N TYR A 213 -14.55 -6.43 10.65
CA TYR A 213 -13.38 -6.80 9.86
C TYR A 213 -12.27 -5.75 9.99
N SER A 214 -11.04 -6.14 9.68
CA SER A 214 -9.92 -5.21 9.45
C SER A 214 -9.68 -5.04 7.96
N VAL A 215 -9.24 -3.86 7.55
CA VAL A 215 -8.85 -3.59 6.17
C VAL A 215 -7.53 -2.84 6.11
N ARG A 216 -6.70 -3.24 5.15
CA ARG A 216 -5.53 -2.45 4.71
C ARG A 216 -5.81 -1.87 3.33
N ILE A 217 -5.46 -0.60 3.13
CA ILE A 217 -5.82 0.17 1.93
C ILE A 217 -4.55 0.65 1.25
N PHE A 218 -4.34 0.28 0.00
CA PHE A 218 -3.13 0.60 -0.75
C PHE A 218 -3.45 1.35 -2.04
N THR A 219 -2.76 2.46 -2.29
CA THR A 219 -2.61 3.00 -3.65
C THR A 219 -1.45 2.27 -4.35
N PRO A 220 -1.24 2.49 -5.66
CA PRO A 220 -0.04 2.02 -6.34
C PRO A 220 1.28 2.53 -5.73
N GLY A 221 1.24 3.64 -4.98
CA GLY A 221 2.40 4.28 -4.37
C GLY A 221 2.62 4.02 -2.88
N GLY A 222 1.63 3.49 -2.16
CA GLY A 222 1.76 3.30 -0.71
C GLY A 222 0.47 2.88 0.00
N GLU A 223 0.60 2.48 1.27
CA GLU A 223 -0.55 2.22 2.14
C GLU A 223 -1.11 3.52 2.73
N LEU A 224 -2.44 3.67 2.69
CA LEU A 224 -3.17 4.77 3.29
C LEU A 224 -3.70 4.40 4.69
N PRO A 225 -3.75 5.35 5.63
CA PRO A 225 -4.34 5.09 6.94
C PRO A 225 -5.86 4.90 6.87
N PHE A 226 -6.51 5.56 5.91
CA PHE A 226 -7.95 5.57 5.68
C PHE A 226 -8.26 6.12 4.27
N ALA A 227 -9.36 5.68 3.67
CA ALA A 227 -9.93 6.26 2.46
C ALA A 227 -11.46 6.03 2.42
N GLY A 228 -12.22 6.98 1.87
CA GLY A 228 -13.68 6.97 1.89
C GLY A 228 -14.31 5.92 0.97
N HIS A 229 -14.20 6.09 -0.35
CA HIS A 229 -14.77 5.15 -1.33
C HIS A 229 -14.27 3.70 -1.17
N PRO A 230 -13.02 3.38 -0.74
CA PRO A 230 -12.63 1.99 -0.54
C PRO A 230 -13.26 1.43 0.74
N THR A 231 -13.63 2.28 1.72
CA THR A 231 -14.38 1.85 2.92
C THR A 231 -15.78 1.36 2.54
N LEU A 232 -16.55 2.15 1.75
CA LEU A 232 -17.89 1.72 1.31
C LEU A 232 -17.83 0.53 0.36
N GLY A 233 -16.90 0.53 -0.61
CA GLY A 233 -16.71 -0.59 -1.53
C GLY A 233 -16.29 -1.88 -0.82
N THR A 234 -15.41 -1.79 0.19
CA THR A 234 -15.00 -2.96 0.98
C THR A 234 -16.15 -3.47 1.84
N CYS A 235 -16.92 -2.58 2.48
CA CYS A 235 -18.09 -2.97 3.26
C CYS A 235 -19.11 -3.71 2.37
N HIS A 236 -19.39 -3.18 1.17
CA HIS A 236 -20.24 -3.84 0.18
C HIS A 236 -19.73 -5.24 -0.18
N ALA A 237 -18.45 -5.36 -0.56
CA ALA A 237 -17.84 -6.64 -0.93
C ALA A 237 -17.85 -7.65 0.23
N TRP A 238 -17.57 -7.19 1.47
CA TRP A 238 -17.58 -8.02 2.66
C TRP A 238 -18.98 -8.55 2.98
N LEU A 239 -20.01 -7.71 2.91
CA LEU A 239 -21.40 -8.13 3.08
C LEU A 239 -21.81 -9.14 1.99
N GLN A 240 -21.47 -8.88 0.73
CA GLN A 240 -21.75 -9.78 -0.39
C GLN A 240 -21.07 -11.15 -0.23
N ALA A 241 -19.85 -11.17 0.33
CA ALA A 241 -19.12 -12.40 0.65
C ALA A 241 -19.70 -13.17 1.86
N GLY A 242 -20.82 -12.74 2.42
CA GLY A 242 -21.49 -13.39 3.56
C GLY A 242 -21.04 -12.88 4.92
N GLY A 243 -20.33 -11.76 4.97
CA GLY A 243 -20.01 -11.03 6.19
C GLY A 243 -21.27 -10.69 6.98
N LYS A 244 -21.25 -10.98 8.29
CA LYS A 244 -22.38 -10.74 9.19
C LYS A 244 -22.01 -9.68 10.21
N PRO A 245 -22.65 -8.49 10.16
CA PRO A 245 -22.42 -7.46 11.15
C PRO A 245 -22.73 -7.98 12.56
N LYS A 246 -21.88 -7.65 13.53
CA LYS A 246 -22.09 -7.96 14.96
C LYS A 246 -23.30 -7.22 15.51
N LEU A 247 -23.56 -6.01 15.01
CA LEU A 247 -24.71 -5.19 15.36
C LEU A 247 -25.61 -5.01 14.13
N ALA A 248 -26.91 -5.25 14.28
CA ALA A 248 -27.86 -5.03 13.20
C ALA A 248 -27.81 -3.56 12.73
N GLY A 249 -27.77 -3.35 11.41
CA GLY A 249 -27.78 -2.01 10.81
C GLY A 249 -26.44 -1.26 10.82
N ARG A 250 -25.37 -1.84 11.41
CA ARG A 250 -24.09 -1.16 11.52
C ARG A 250 -22.91 -2.11 11.34
N VAL A 251 -21.96 -1.69 10.53
CA VAL A 251 -20.67 -2.35 10.35
C VAL A 251 -19.57 -1.48 10.97
N VAL A 252 -18.60 -2.10 11.62
CA VAL A 252 -17.41 -1.45 12.18
C VAL A 252 -16.18 -1.98 11.47
N GLN A 253 -15.59 -1.15 10.62
CA GLN A 253 -14.34 -1.44 9.94
C GLN A 253 -13.16 -1.00 10.82
N GLN A 254 -12.21 -1.89 11.07
CA GLN A 254 -10.90 -1.53 11.61
C GLN A 254 -9.94 -1.18 10.46
N CYS A 255 -9.24 -0.06 10.55
CA CYS A 255 -8.13 0.29 9.67
C CYS A 255 -7.04 1.02 10.46
N LYS A 256 -5.97 1.48 9.80
CA LYS A 256 -4.85 2.15 10.48
C LYS A 256 -5.24 3.50 11.11
N ALA A 257 -6.31 4.14 10.64
CA ALA A 257 -6.90 5.32 11.30
C ALA A 257 -7.76 4.99 12.53
N GLY A 258 -8.04 3.71 12.80
CA GLY A 258 -8.87 3.25 13.91
C GLY A 258 -10.16 2.57 13.46
N LEU A 259 -11.18 2.62 14.32
CA LEU A 259 -12.49 2.03 14.09
C LEU A 259 -13.40 3.02 13.35
N ILE A 260 -13.87 2.63 12.18
CA ILE A 260 -14.73 3.42 11.32
C ILE A 260 -16.14 2.82 11.34
N PRO A 261 -17.12 3.51 11.92
CA PRO A 261 -18.50 3.08 11.87
C PRO A 261 -19.11 3.35 10.50
N ILE A 262 -19.82 2.35 9.98
CA ILE A 262 -20.53 2.39 8.71
C ILE A 262 -21.99 2.03 9.00
N ARG A 263 -22.89 2.96 8.72
CA ARG A 263 -24.34 2.76 8.80
C ARG A 263 -24.81 2.03 7.54
N ILE A 264 -25.62 0.98 7.71
CA ILE A 264 -26.16 0.17 6.61
C ILE A 264 -27.67 -0.10 6.72
N ASP A 265 -28.35 0.43 7.75
CA ASP A 265 -29.79 0.29 7.95
C ASP A 265 -30.62 1.34 7.19
N GLY A 266 -31.70 0.88 6.56
CA GLY A 266 -32.81 1.74 6.11
C GLY A 266 -32.49 2.79 5.03
N GLY A 267 -31.30 2.75 4.44
CA GLY A 267 -30.82 3.72 3.45
C GLY A 267 -29.50 3.31 2.81
N GLN A 268 -28.87 4.24 2.09
CA GLN A 268 -27.56 3.98 1.46
C GLN A 268 -26.44 3.88 2.50
N PRO A 269 -25.46 2.97 2.31
CA PRO A 269 -24.31 2.86 3.21
C PRO A 269 -23.58 4.18 3.38
N ALA A 270 -23.25 4.54 4.62
CA ALA A 270 -22.54 5.78 4.92
C ALA A 270 -21.54 5.60 6.06
N PHE A 271 -20.37 6.22 5.95
CA PHE A 271 -19.37 6.25 7.02
C PHE A 271 -19.35 7.63 7.69
N ALA A 272 -18.99 7.66 8.97
CA ALA A 272 -18.82 8.92 9.70
C ALA A 272 -17.55 9.65 9.22
N ALA A 273 -17.69 10.91 8.82
CA ALA A 273 -16.57 11.74 8.37
C ALA A 273 -15.56 11.97 9.50
N PRO A 274 -14.25 11.97 9.21
CA PRO A 274 -13.24 12.43 10.16
C PRO A 274 -13.43 13.93 10.49
N PRO A 275 -13.06 14.40 11.69
CA PRO A 275 -13.13 15.81 12.04
C PRO A 275 -12.32 16.70 11.09
N LEU A 276 -12.87 17.87 10.75
CA LEU A 276 -12.22 18.86 9.88
C LEU A 276 -11.44 19.90 10.69
N ARG A 277 -10.19 20.15 10.31
CA ARG A 277 -9.46 21.39 10.59
C ARG A 277 -9.52 22.29 9.36
N ARG A 278 -9.81 23.57 9.55
CA ARG A 278 -9.84 24.54 8.44
C ARG A 278 -9.10 25.83 8.77
N SER A 279 -8.52 26.46 7.75
CA SER A 279 -7.85 27.75 7.86
C SER A 279 -7.94 28.53 6.55
N ALA A 280 -7.79 29.85 6.63
CA ALA A 280 -7.77 30.67 5.43
C ALA A 280 -6.51 30.35 4.60
N PRO A 281 -6.62 30.17 3.26
CA PRO A 281 -5.46 30.04 2.40
C PRO A 281 -4.69 31.35 2.34
N SER A 282 -3.39 31.28 2.08
CA SER A 282 -2.61 32.50 1.84
C SER A 282 -3.07 33.17 0.54
N PRO A 283 -3.16 34.51 0.48
CA PRO A 283 -3.59 35.21 -0.73
C PRO A 283 -2.73 34.89 -1.95
N GLY A 284 -1.42 34.72 -1.75
CA GLY A 284 -0.49 34.37 -2.82
C GLY A 284 -0.71 32.97 -3.39
N VAL A 285 -0.99 31.97 -2.54
CA VAL A 285 -1.32 30.62 -3.01
C VAL A 285 -2.66 30.62 -3.72
N LEU A 286 -3.68 31.29 -3.16
CA LEU A 286 -4.99 31.39 -3.76
C LEU A 286 -4.95 32.03 -5.15
N ALA A 287 -4.22 33.15 -5.31
CA ALA A 287 -4.08 33.82 -6.61
C ALA A 287 -3.40 32.93 -7.66
N ARG A 288 -2.33 32.20 -7.27
CA ARG A 288 -1.65 31.28 -8.19
C ARG A 288 -2.53 30.09 -8.57
N VAL A 289 -3.27 29.52 -7.62
CA VAL A 289 -4.22 28.43 -7.90
C VAL A 289 -5.36 28.90 -8.79
N ALA A 290 -5.93 30.08 -8.54
CA ALA A 290 -6.96 30.65 -9.41
C ALA A 290 -6.44 30.82 -10.85
N GLY A 291 -5.20 31.31 -11.01
CA GLY A 291 -4.54 31.40 -12.31
C GLY A 291 -4.37 30.04 -12.99
N ALA A 292 -3.93 29.01 -12.26
CA ALA A 292 -3.80 27.64 -12.78
C ALA A 292 -5.15 27.03 -13.19
N LEU A 293 -6.25 27.44 -12.58
CA LEU A 293 -7.61 26.99 -12.92
C LEU A 293 -8.27 27.85 -14.01
N GLY A 294 -7.64 28.95 -14.45
CA GLY A 294 -8.24 29.91 -15.38
C GLY A 294 -9.38 30.74 -14.77
N LEU A 295 -9.45 30.82 -13.43
CA LEU A 295 -10.52 31.50 -12.70
C LEU A 295 -10.25 32.99 -12.51
N LYS A 296 -11.31 33.80 -12.68
CA LYS A 296 -11.33 35.20 -12.22
C LYS A 296 -11.65 35.25 -10.73
N ALA A 297 -11.13 36.25 -10.02
CA ALA A 297 -11.40 36.43 -8.58
C ALA A 297 -12.91 36.53 -8.27
N SER A 298 -13.70 37.14 -9.17
CA SER A 298 -15.15 37.25 -9.03
C SER A 298 -15.91 35.94 -9.14
N GLN A 299 -15.27 34.87 -9.64
CA GLN A 299 -15.86 33.54 -9.75
C GLN A 299 -15.63 32.69 -8.48
N ILE A 300 -14.82 33.17 -7.54
CA ILE A 300 -14.52 32.48 -6.28
C ILE A 300 -15.36 33.15 -5.18
N VAL A 301 -16.37 32.43 -4.70
CA VAL A 301 -17.27 32.87 -3.62
C VAL A 301 -16.56 32.76 -2.27
N ALA A 302 -15.90 31.64 -2.03
CA ALA A 302 -15.20 31.38 -0.78
C ALA A 302 -14.05 30.39 -1.00
N ALA A 303 -13.04 30.42 -0.11
CA ALA A 303 -11.89 29.53 -0.17
C ALA A 303 -11.43 29.14 1.23
N GLN A 304 -11.11 27.85 1.43
CA GLN A 304 -10.58 27.32 2.69
C GLN A 304 -9.50 26.27 2.43
N LEU A 305 -8.47 26.24 3.27
CA LEU A 305 -7.66 25.04 3.43
C LEU A 305 -8.44 24.08 4.34
N LEU A 306 -8.60 22.84 3.90
CA LEU A 306 -9.41 21.81 4.53
C LEU A 306 -8.55 20.59 4.83
N ASP A 307 -8.52 20.16 6.09
CA ASP A 307 -7.73 19.01 6.54
C ASP A 307 -8.58 18.07 7.41
N ASN A 308 -8.93 16.92 6.85
CA ASN A 308 -9.53 15.78 7.55
C ASN A 308 -8.64 14.52 7.41
N GLY A 309 -7.33 14.73 7.26
CA GLY A 309 -6.33 13.73 6.87
C GLY A 309 -5.63 14.17 5.58
N PRO A 310 -6.28 14.06 4.41
CA PRO A 310 -5.82 14.73 3.19
C PRO A 310 -6.06 16.25 3.26
N VAL A 311 -5.03 17.05 2.97
CA VAL A 311 -5.16 18.52 2.88
C VAL A 311 -5.61 18.96 1.48
N TRP A 312 -6.70 19.71 1.39
CA TRP A 312 -7.25 20.27 0.16
C TRP A 312 -7.38 21.79 0.24
N LEU A 313 -7.09 22.50 -0.84
CA LEU A 313 -7.57 23.86 -1.02
C LEU A 313 -8.97 23.79 -1.65
N GLY A 314 -10.00 23.98 -0.83
CA GLY A 314 -11.39 24.02 -1.25
C GLY A 314 -11.77 25.41 -1.77
N LEU A 315 -12.37 25.47 -2.95
CA LEU A 315 -12.93 26.69 -3.55
C LEU A 315 -14.42 26.49 -3.82
N LEU A 316 -15.26 27.36 -3.25
CA LEU A 316 -16.64 27.49 -3.66
C LEU A 316 -16.70 28.50 -4.80
N LEU A 317 -17.18 28.06 -5.96
CA LEU A 317 -17.36 28.88 -7.14
C LEU A 317 -18.79 29.38 -7.25
N THR A 318 -19.03 30.31 -8.17
CA THR A 318 -20.36 30.94 -8.34
C THR A 318 -21.46 29.96 -8.67
N ASP A 319 -21.14 28.91 -9.44
CA ASP A 319 -22.10 27.97 -9.98
C ASP A 319 -21.43 26.67 -10.46
N ALA A 320 -22.25 25.63 -10.63
CA ALA A 320 -21.83 24.33 -11.17
C ALA A 320 -21.29 24.41 -12.61
N ASP A 321 -21.83 25.28 -13.46
CA ASP A 321 -21.36 25.41 -14.85
C ASP A 321 -19.91 25.90 -14.90
N THR A 322 -19.53 26.82 -14.01
CA THR A 322 -18.16 27.27 -13.84
C THR A 322 -17.25 26.11 -13.44
N VAL A 323 -17.67 25.27 -12.48
CA VAL A 323 -16.92 24.05 -12.08
C VAL A 323 -16.71 23.11 -13.26
N LEU A 324 -17.77 22.79 -14.00
CA LEU A 324 -17.72 21.86 -15.13
C LEU A 324 -16.86 22.39 -16.29
N SER A 325 -16.83 23.70 -16.50
CA SER A 325 -16.08 24.33 -17.59
C SER A 325 -14.57 24.42 -17.38
N LEU A 326 -14.05 24.13 -16.17
CA LEU A 326 -12.62 24.32 -15.89
C LEU A 326 -11.74 23.41 -16.76
N THR A 327 -10.64 23.99 -17.25
CA THR A 327 -9.54 23.28 -17.92
C THR A 327 -8.24 23.60 -17.18
N PRO A 328 -7.93 22.90 -16.07
CA PRO A 328 -6.78 23.23 -15.23
C PRO A 328 -5.43 23.04 -15.91
N ASP A 329 -4.47 23.91 -15.59
CA ASP A 329 -3.05 23.64 -15.82
C ASP A 329 -2.53 22.71 -14.72
N HIS A 330 -2.61 21.40 -14.97
CA HIS A 330 -2.18 20.37 -14.02
C HIS A 330 -0.66 20.42 -13.72
N ARG A 331 0.16 20.92 -14.65
CA ARG A 331 1.59 21.10 -14.41
C ARG A 331 1.81 22.18 -13.36
N MET A 332 1.15 23.31 -13.48
CA MET A 332 1.25 24.40 -12.51
C MET A 332 0.72 23.98 -11.14
N LEU A 333 -0.40 23.24 -11.07
CA LEU A 333 -0.92 22.68 -9.81
C LEU A 333 0.07 21.73 -9.15
N LYS A 334 0.77 20.91 -9.94
CA LYS A 334 1.82 20.00 -9.45
C LYS A 334 3.03 20.78 -8.91
N GLU A 335 3.51 21.79 -9.63
CA GLU A 335 4.62 22.66 -9.19
C GLU A 335 4.28 23.45 -7.92
N LEU A 336 3.00 23.80 -7.73
CA LEU A 336 2.48 24.41 -6.50
C LEU A 336 2.42 23.44 -5.31
N GLY A 337 2.46 22.12 -5.55
CA GLY A 337 2.30 21.11 -4.51
C GLY A 337 0.91 21.12 -3.86
N GLN A 338 -0.10 21.73 -4.50
CA GLN A 338 -1.41 21.96 -3.92
C GLN A 338 -2.48 21.07 -4.55
N LYS A 339 -3.18 20.28 -3.73
CA LYS A 339 -4.41 19.61 -4.13
C LYS A 339 -5.57 20.59 -4.02
N VAL A 340 -6.45 20.59 -5.01
CA VAL A 340 -7.52 21.58 -5.14
C VAL A 340 -8.86 20.87 -5.31
N GLY A 341 -9.83 21.21 -4.48
CA GLY A 341 -11.22 20.83 -4.66
C GLY A 341 -12.03 22.05 -5.03
N VAL A 342 -12.80 21.97 -6.11
CA VAL A 342 -13.73 23.04 -6.51
C VAL A 342 -15.15 22.54 -6.37
N ALA A 343 -16.04 23.41 -5.94
CA ALA A 343 -17.44 23.09 -5.75
C ALA A 343 -18.34 24.25 -6.20
N GLY A 344 -19.53 23.96 -6.71
CA GLY A 344 -20.45 24.97 -7.23
C GLY A 344 -21.89 24.49 -7.14
N VAL A 345 -22.78 25.33 -6.62
CA VAL A 345 -24.20 25.02 -6.52
C VAL A 345 -24.82 25.23 -7.91
N PRO A 346 -25.61 24.29 -8.46
CA PRO A 346 -26.31 24.52 -9.71
C PRO A 346 -27.21 25.74 -9.61
N LEU A 347 -27.20 26.59 -10.64
CA LEU A 347 -28.18 27.68 -10.72
C LEU A 347 -29.56 27.04 -10.85
N ALA A 348 -30.51 27.47 -10.00
CA ALA A 348 -31.91 27.10 -10.17
C ALA A 348 -32.29 27.41 -11.62
N GLU A 349 -32.80 26.40 -12.36
CA GLU A 349 -33.18 26.60 -13.75
C GLU A 349 -34.11 27.83 -13.83
N PRO A 350 -33.72 28.90 -14.55
CA PRO A 350 -34.70 29.91 -14.91
C PRO A 350 -35.82 29.19 -15.65
N ALA A 351 -37.06 29.69 -15.54
CA ALA A 351 -38.21 29.22 -16.31
C ALA A 351 -38.05 29.30 -17.86
N GLY A 352 -36.81 29.37 -18.39
CA GLY A 352 -36.43 29.36 -19.80
C GLY A 352 -36.59 28.01 -20.50
N ASN A 353 -36.88 26.92 -19.77
CA ASN A 353 -37.24 25.64 -20.39
C ASN A 353 -38.61 25.70 -21.14
N LEU A 354 -39.39 26.78 -20.95
CA LEU A 354 -40.54 27.12 -21.81
C LEU A 354 -40.11 27.78 -23.14
N ILE A 355 -38.98 28.49 -23.16
CA ILE A 355 -38.48 29.25 -24.33
C ILE A 355 -37.70 28.31 -25.28
N ALA A 356 -36.92 27.37 -24.76
CA ALA A 356 -36.19 26.38 -25.58
C ALA A 356 -37.13 25.40 -26.32
N ARG A 357 -38.33 25.14 -25.78
CA ARG A 357 -39.35 24.32 -26.45
C ARG A 357 -39.99 25.03 -27.64
N SER A 358 -40.00 26.35 -27.65
CA SER A 358 -40.77 27.19 -28.58
C SER A 358 -39.96 27.84 -29.71
N ASN A 359 -38.61 27.78 -29.70
CA ASN A 359 -37.78 28.34 -30.77
C ASN A 359 -36.72 27.35 -31.30
N ARG A 360 -36.66 27.19 -32.63
CA ARG A 360 -35.71 26.31 -33.35
C ARG A 360 -34.25 26.74 -33.17
N GLU A 361 -33.98 28.03 -33.03
CA GLU A 361 -32.64 28.59 -32.86
C GLU A 361 -32.12 28.39 -31.43
N ALA A 362 -33.00 28.45 -30.41
CA ALA A 362 -32.63 28.16 -29.02
C ALA A 362 -32.21 26.69 -28.80
N ARG A 363 -32.76 25.76 -29.59
CA ARG A 363 -32.35 24.34 -29.57
C ARG A 363 -30.93 24.11 -30.06
N ALA A 364 -30.41 24.98 -30.94
CA ALA A 364 -29.05 24.88 -31.46
C ALA A 364 -27.99 25.26 -30.40
N PHE A 365 -28.35 26.06 -29.41
CA PHE A 365 -27.48 26.44 -28.29
C PHE A 365 -27.64 25.56 -27.04
N GLY A 366 -28.80 24.93 -26.86
CA GLY A 366 -29.06 23.98 -25.76
C GLY A 366 -28.59 22.53 -26.02
N SER A 367 -28.05 22.24 -27.20
CA SER A 367 -27.87 20.86 -27.69
C SER A 367 -26.74 20.06 -27.04
N ALA A 368 -25.90 20.65 -26.19
CA ALA A 368 -24.86 19.88 -25.49
C ALA A 368 -25.43 19.04 -24.32
N ARG A 369 -26.54 19.47 -23.70
CA ARG A 369 -27.13 18.79 -22.52
C ARG A 369 -28.07 17.63 -22.88
N ALA A 370 -28.50 17.54 -24.14
CA ALA A 370 -29.58 16.65 -24.58
C ALA A 370 -29.13 15.32 -25.23
N ALA A 371 -27.81 15.08 -25.39
CA ALA A 371 -27.32 13.94 -26.15
C ALA A 371 -27.37 12.58 -25.41
N SER A 372 -27.64 12.56 -24.09
CA SER A 372 -27.62 11.30 -23.31
C SER A 372 -28.99 10.70 -22.99
N GLY A 373 -30.12 11.39 -23.25
CA GLY A 373 -31.47 10.84 -23.06
C GLY A 373 -31.86 10.42 -21.63
N VAL A 374 -30.94 10.51 -20.67
CA VAL A 374 -31.16 10.30 -19.24
C VAL A 374 -31.11 11.68 -18.60
N ALA A 375 -32.20 12.10 -17.95
CA ALA A 375 -32.16 13.29 -17.12
C ALA A 375 -31.05 13.10 -16.07
N ALA A 376 -30.04 13.97 -16.07
CA ALA A 376 -29.04 13.98 -15.02
C ALA A 376 -29.79 14.08 -13.67
N PRO A 377 -29.55 13.19 -12.71
CA PRO A 377 -30.20 13.30 -11.41
C PRO A 377 -29.89 14.65 -10.79
N ASP A 378 -30.87 15.20 -10.09
CA ASP A 378 -30.74 16.48 -9.40
C ASP A 378 -29.61 16.37 -8.36
N VAL A 379 -28.55 17.16 -8.54
CA VAL A 379 -27.46 17.30 -7.58
C VAL A 379 -27.55 18.70 -7.00
N ASP A 380 -27.27 18.84 -5.72
CA ASP A 380 -27.30 20.14 -5.02
C ASP A 380 -25.94 20.85 -5.10
N LEU A 381 -24.88 20.08 -5.39
CA LEU A 381 -23.51 20.57 -5.49
C LEU A 381 -22.75 19.79 -6.56
N GLU A 382 -22.11 20.48 -7.49
CA GLU A 382 -21.15 19.88 -8.42
C GLU A 382 -19.73 20.06 -7.89
N VAL A 383 -18.93 19.00 -7.93
CA VAL A 383 -17.57 18.94 -7.37
C VAL A 383 -16.58 18.46 -8.43
N ARG A 384 -15.36 18.99 -8.40
CA ARG A 384 -14.20 18.40 -9.08
C ARG A 384 -12.97 18.41 -8.17
N ALA A 385 -12.13 17.40 -8.29
CA ALA A 385 -10.98 17.19 -7.42
C ALA A 385 -9.69 17.04 -8.24
N PHE A 386 -8.79 18.00 -8.12
CA PHE A 386 -7.50 18.01 -8.81
C PHE A 386 -6.38 17.67 -7.83
N ALA A 387 -5.72 16.53 -8.05
CA ALA A 387 -4.70 15.98 -7.15
C ALA A 387 -3.32 15.82 -7.80
N ALA A 388 -3.00 16.72 -8.74
CA ALA A 388 -1.79 16.65 -9.57
C ALA A 388 -0.47 16.43 -8.78
N PRO A 389 -0.27 16.98 -7.56
CA PRO A 389 0.94 16.71 -6.75
C PRO A 389 1.19 15.23 -6.44
N ILE A 390 0.14 14.39 -6.41
CA ILE A 390 0.25 12.95 -6.15
C ILE A 390 0.12 12.10 -7.43
N GLY A 391 0.22 12.73 -8.60
CA GLY A 391 0.18 12.04 -9.89
C GLY A 391 -1.23 11.73 -10.43
N VAL A 392 -2.28 12.28 -9.81
CA VAL A 392 -3.66 12.15 -10.27
C VAL A 392 -4.14 13.51 -10.77
N GLU A 393 -4.30 13.67 -12.09
CA GLU A 393 -4.72 14.96 -12.66
C GLU A 393 -6.11 15.37 -12.16
N GLU A 394 -7.07 14.45 -12.23
CA GLU A 394 -8.42 14.60 -11.69
C GLU A 394 -8.91 13.25 -11.13
N ASP A 395 -9.51 13.28 -9.93
CA ASP A 395 -10.11 12.12 -9.28
C ASP A 395 -11.63 12.11 -9.53
N PRO A 396 -12.21 11.02 -10.07
CA PRO A 396 -13.62 10.98 -10.43
C PRO A 396 -14.57 11.11 -9.24
N VAL A 397 -14.26 10.53 -8.06
CA VAL A 397 -15.13 10.61 -6.87
C VAL A 397 -14.30 10.56 -5.59
N THR A 398 -14.17 11.72 -4.94
CA THR A 398 -13.26 11.90 -3.81
C THR A 398 -14.03 12.02 -2.51
N GLY A 399 -14.27 10.91 -1.82
CA GLY A 399 -15.03 10.91 -0.57
C GLY A 399 -14.43 11.80 0.54
N SER A 400 -13.10 11.88 0.63
CA SER A 400 -12.42 12.72 1.63
C SER A 400 -12.61 14.22 1.36
N LEU A 401 -12.57 14.65 0.10
CA LEU A 401 -12.85 16.02 -0.29
C LEU A 401 -14.33 16.36 -0.03
N ASN A 402 -15.26 15.51 -0.43
CA ASN A 402 -16.69 15.73 -0.19
C ASN A 402 -16.99 15.85 1.31
N ALA A 403 -16.34 15.06 2.16
CA ALA A 403 -16.44 15.19 3.61
C ALA A 403 -15.95 16.55 4.13
N SER A 404 -14.77 16.99 3.65
CA SER A 404 -14.21 18.30 3.99
C SER A 404 -15.08 19.47 3.50
N LEU A 405 -15.59 19.38 2.28
CA LEU A 405 -16.50 20.38 1.70
C LEU A 405 -17.80 20.44 2.48
N ALA A 406 -18.39 19.29 2.83
CA ALA A 406 -19.61 19.23 3.61
C ALA A 406 -19.47 19.90 4.99
N GLU A 407 -18.44 19.56 5.77
CA GLU A 407 -18.18 20.22 7.06
C GLU A 407 -18.06 21.73 6.91
N TRP A 408 -17.34 22.20 5.89
CA TRP A 408 -17.15 23.63 5.64
C TRP A 408 -18.43 24.33 5.18
N LEU A 409 -19.04 23.85 4.10
CA LEU A 409 -20.17 24.50 3.42
C LEU A 409 -21.43 24.48 4.28
N ILE A 410 -21.65 23.44 5.07
CA ILE A 410 -22.75 23.40 6.04
C ILE A 410 -22.50 24.41 7.17
N ALA A 411 -21.29 24.43 7.74
CA ALA A 411 -20.98 25.32 8.86
C ALA A 411 -21.06 26.81 8.49
N ASP A 412 -20.72 27.16 7.25
CA ASP A 412 -20.78 28.54 6.76
C ASP A 412 -22.14 28.89 6.13
N GLY A 413 -23.11 27.97 6.14
CA GLY A 413 -24.48 28.20 5.67
C GLY A 413 -24.64 28.22 4.16
N HIS A 414 -23.66 27.71 3.41
CA HIS A 414 -23.73 27.58 1.94
C HIS A 414 -24.58 26.41 1.49
N LEU A 415 -24.66 25.33 2.28
CA LEU A 415 -25.47 24.15 1.97
C LEU A 415 -26.30 23.68 3.18
N PRO A 416 -27.44 23.02 2.94
CA PRO A 416 -28.23 22.42 4.01
C PRO A 416 -27.53 21.22 4.65
N ALA A 417 -28.03 20.79 5.81
CA ALA A 417 -27.50 19.62 6.53
C ALA A 417 -27.64 18.28 5.76
N ARG A 418 -28.46 18.24 4.70
CA ARG A 418 -28.64 17.07 3.84
C ARG A 418 -28.64 17.52 2.39
N TYR A 419 -27.76 16.96 1.58
CA TYR A 419 -27.65 17.27 0.16
C TYR A 419 -26.93 16.16 -0.60
N ARG A 420 -27.00 16.20 -1.93
CA ARG A 420 -26.29 15.28 -2.83
C ARG A 420 -25.27 16.03 -3.67
N ALA A 421 -24.02 15.57 -3.62
CA ALA A 421 -22.95 16.05 -4.49
C ALA A 421 -22.79 15.16 -5.73
N GLY A 422 -22.63 15.79 -6.90
CA GLY A 422 -22.14 15.17 -8.13
C GLY A 422 -20.63 15.38 -8.27
N GLN A 423 -19.91 14.36 -8.76
CA GLN A 423 -18.49 14.47 -9.09
C GLN A 423 -18.15 13.54 -10.26
N GLY A 424 -17.24 13.98 -11.13
CA GLY A 424 -16.67 13.16 -12.20
C GLY A 424 -17.42 13.24 -13.54
N GLN A 425 -18.46 14.07 -13.64
CA GLN A 425 -19.22 14.29 -14.88
C GLN A 425 -18.30 14.73 -16.03
N ALA A 426 -17.36 15.64 -15.77
CA ALA A 426 -16.38 16.10 -16.77
C ALA A 426 -15.46 14.98 -17.30
N MET A 427 -15.33 13.89 -16.55
CA MET A 427 -14.55 12.70 -16.91
C MET A 427 -15.41 11.57 -17.53
N GLY A 428 -16.72 11.78 -17.68
CA GLY A 428 -17.67 10.74 -18.07
C GLY A 428 -17.84 9.66 -16.99
N ARG A 429 -17.68 10.03 -15.72
CA ARG A 429 -17.78 9.16 -14.54
C ARG A 429 -18.78 9.75 -13.56
N ASP A 430 -20.06 9.45 -13.75
CA ASP A 430 -21.14 10.04 -12.95
C ASP A 430 -21.19 9.47 -11.52
N GLY A 431 -20.42 10.09 -10.62
CA GLY A 431 -20.37 9.75 -9.21
C GLY A 431 -21.30 10.61 -8.38
N TYR A 432 -21.89 9.99 -7.36
CA TYR A 432 -22.80 10.66 -6.44
C TYR A 432 -22.45 10.38 -5.00
N VAL A 433 -22.37 11.44 -4.20
CA VAL A 433 -22.08 11.36 -2.77
C VAL A 433 -23.23 11.98 -2.00
N ASN A 434 -23.87 11.20 -1.14
CA ASN A 434 -24.94 11.68 -0.28
C ASN A 434 -24.35 12.15 1.04
N ILE A 435 -24.73 13.36 1.44
CA ILE A 435 -24.25 14.01 2.64
C ILE A 435 -25.41 14.16 3.60
N GLU A 436 -25.20 13.75 4.86
CA GLU A 436 -26.16 13.95 5.93
C GLU A 436 -25.44 14.31 7.22
N ARG A 437 -25.78 15.45 7.83
CA ARG A 437 -25.47 15.73 9.22
C ARG A 437 -26.66 15.35 10.09
N ASP A 438 -26.47 14.42 11.01
CA ASP A 438 -27.54 13.95 11.90
C ASP A 438 -27.79 14.91 13.07
N ALA A 439 -28.79 14.58 13.89
CA ALA A 439 -29.19 15.38 15.05
C ALA A 439 -28.10 15.47 16.14
N ASP A 440 -27.21 14.47 16.22
CA ASP A 440 -26.08 14.45 17.14
C ASP A 440 -24.87 15.24 16.58
N GLY A 441 -25.02 15.77 15.37
CA GLY A 441 -24.02 16.59 14.69
C GLY A 441 -22.97 15.79 13.92
N THR A 442 -23.10 14.46 13.84
CA THR A 442 -22.20 13.59 13.07
C THR A 442 -22.48 13.76 11.59
N LEU A 443 -21.42 13.97 10.82
CA LEU A 443 -21.49 14.04 9.37
C LEU A 443 -21.28 12.65 8.75
N TRP A 444 -22.25 12.23 7.94
CA TRP A 444 -22.28 10.95 7.24
C TRP A 444 -22.04 11.15 5.75
N ILE A 445 -21.11 10.36 5.21
CA ILE A 445 -20.73 10.36 3.80
C ILE A 445 -21.18 9.03 3.21
N GLY A 446 -22.22 9.09 2.40
CA GLY A 446 -22.89 7.94 1.83
C GLY A 446 -22.77 7.82 0.32
N GLY A 447 -22.96 6.61 -0.15
CA GLY A 447 -22.99 6.30 -1.57
C GLY A 447 -23.23 4.82 -1.81
N ASP A 448 -23.80 4.51 -2.97
CA ASP A 448 -23.97 3.12 -3.39
C ASP A 448 -22.64 2.55 -3.89
N SER A 449 -22.53 1.22 -3.81
CA SER A 449 -21.43 0.46 -4.39
C SER A 449 -21.99 -0.72 -5.15
N ILE A 450 -21.37 -1.05 -6.27
CA ILE A 450 -21.78 -2.16 -7.14
C ILE A 450 -20.56 -3.00 -7.50
N THR A 451 -20.68 -4.31 -7.29
CA THR A 451 -19.66 -5.26 -7.74
C THR A 451 -19.67 -5.37 -9.26
N CYS A 452 -18.55 -4.98 -9.87
CA CYS A 452 -18.36 -5.02 -11.32
C CYS A 452 -17.68 -6.32 -11.79
N VAL A 453 -16.79 -6.90 -10.97
CA VAL A 453 -16.05 -8.12 -11.25
C VAL A 453 -15.98 -8.96 -9.96
N ASP A 454 -16.28 -10.25 -10.07
CA ASP A 454 -16.15 -11.23 -8.99
C ASP A 454 -15.35 -12.44 -9.50
N GLY A 455 -14.41 -12.94 -8.70
CA GLY A 455 -13.53 -14.03 -9.11
C GLY A 455 -12.28 -14.21 -8.25
N SER A 456 -11.29 -14.91 -8.81
CA SER A 456 -10.01 -15.20 -8.14
C SER A 456 -8.82 -14.85 -9.04
N VAL A 457 -7.67 -14.60 -8.42
CA VAL A 457 -6.40 -14.28 -9.09
C VAL A 457 -5.28 -15.15 -8.52
N THR A 458 -4.39 -15.63 -9.39
CA THR A 458 -3.16 -16.33 -8.99
C THR A 458 -2.03 -15.29 -8.88
N LEU A 459 -1.39 -15.21 -7.71
CA LEU A 459 -0.38 -14.18 -7.37
C LEU A 459 1.06 -14.69 -7.42
#